data_AF-A0A7C2A994-F1
#
_entry.id   AF-A0A7C2A994-F1
#
_cell.length_a   1.000
_cell.length_b   1.000
_cell.length_c   1.000
_cell.angle_alpha   90.00
_cell.angle_beta   90.00
_cell.angle_gamma   90.00
#
_symmetry.space_group_name_H-M   'P 1'
#
loop_
_entity.id
_entity.type
_entity.pdbx_description
1 polymer ?
#
loop_
_entity_poly.entity_id
_entity_poly.type
_entity_poly.pdbx_seq_one_letter_code
_entity_poly.pdbx_strand_id
1 'polypeptide(L)'
;MFKKNAPTDKHAAKKAVVLRTEKKSCLLLASVIAALALLIAGGILFISRKGEKTLQVADSLSPDFSATTVTYPVEIFEDGQARHFQYRAGDGIAIKYFILKSSDGLIRAAFDACDVCWRAGKGYYQAGDFMVCRNCGRRFASFLVNEVQGGCNPAPLNRKIVDGKVVIRVEDIREGKQYFEFSRRS
;
A
#
# COMPACT_ATOMS: atom_id res chain seq x y z
N MET A 1 104.24 9.09 -21.18
CA MET A 1 102.87 9.57 -20.91
C MET A 1 101.94 8.71 -21.77
N PHE A 2 100.99 7.91 -21.30
CA PHE A 2 99.92 8.15 -20.32
C PHE A 2 99.50 6.85 -19.62
N LYS A 3 99.12 6.93 -18.34
CA LYS A 3 98.66 5.83 -17.49
C LYS A 3 97.12 5.84 -17.46
N LYS A 4 96.49 4.70 -17.78
CA LYS A 4 95.04 4.50 -17.62
C LYS A 4 94.73 4.25 -16.13
N ASN A 5 93.68 4.89 -15.62
CA ASN A 5 93.01 4.50 -14.38
C ASN A 5 91.53 4.22 -14.67
N ALA A 6 91.03 3.13 -14.09
CA ALA A 6 89.64 2.68 -14.18
C ALA A 6 88.75 3.37 -13.14
N PRO A 7 87.44 3.58 -13.41
CA PRO A 7 86.47 3.89 -12.36
C PRO A 7 85.55 2.70 -12.05
N THR A 8 85.21 2.63 -10.77
CA THR A 8 84.56 1.56 -10.01
C THR A 8 83.05 1.41 -10.23
N ASP A 9 82.59 0.16 -10.12
CA ASP A 9 81.22 -0.32 -10.28
C ASP A 9 80.28 0.15 -9.15
N LYS A 10 79.49 1.21 -9.43
CA LYS A 10 78.39 1.70 -8.58
C LYS A 10 77.03 1.11 -8.98
N HIS A 11 76.98 0.26 -10.02
CA HIS A 11 75.74 -0.22 -10.61
C HIS A 11 75.28 -1.56 -10.00
N ALA A 12 76.20 -2.41 -9.54
CA ALA A 12 75.87 -3.68 -8.89
C ALA A 12 75.08 -3.49 -7.57
N ALA A 13 75.47 -2.52 -6.74
CA ALA A 13 74.83 -2.28 -5.44
C ALA A 13 73.38 -1.75 -5.54
N LYS A 14 73.04 -1.04 -6.62
CA LYS A 14 71.67 -0.48 -6.81
C LYS A 14 70.66 -1.53 -7.28
N LYS A 15 71.10 -2.56 -8.00
CA LYS A 15 70.21 -3.61 -8.54
C LYS A 15 69.65 -4.53 -7.44
N ALA A 16 70.40 -4.79 -6.37
CA ALA A 16 69.98 -5.68 -5.29
C ALA A 16 68.88 -5.09 -4.39
N VAL A 17 68.79 -3.76 -4.29
CA VAL A 17 67.80 -3.07 -3.44
C VAL A 17 66.43 -2.99 -4.12
N VAL A 18 66.38 -2.77 -5.43
CA VAL A 18 65.12 -2.60 -6.18
C VAL A 18 64.34 -3.93 -6.29
N LEU A 19 65.04 -5.06 -6.46
CA LEU A 19 64.41 -6.38 -6.60
C LEU A 19 63.74 -6.89 -5.31
N ARG A 20 64.12 -6.39 -4.13
CA ARG A 20 63.52 -6.78 -2.84
C ARG A 20 62.23 -6.00 -2.53
N THR A 21 62.03 -4.85 -3.15
CA THR A 21 60.90 -3.93 -2.90
C THR A 21 59.69 -4.27 -3.77
N GLU A 22 59.91 -4.66 -5.04
CA GLU A 22 58.87 -5.11 -5.98
C GLU A 22 58.07 -6.31 -5.44
N LYS A 23 58.77 -7.32 -4.89
CA LYS A 23 58.14 -8.55 -4.39
C LYS A 23 57.26 -8.30 -3.16
N LYS A 24 57.61 -7.34 -2.30
CA LYS A 24 56.82 -6.96 -1.11
C LYS A 24 55.63 -6.08 -1.49
N SER A 25 55.76 -5.17 -2.45
CA SER A 25 54.67 -4.29 -2.88
C SER A 25 53.57 -5.04 -3.65
N CYS A 26 53.94 -6.05 -4.46
CA CYS A 26 52.97 -6.91 -5.15
C CYS A 26 52.23 -7.85 -4.17
N LEU A 27 52.94 -8.41 -3.17
CA LEU A 27 52.33 -9.23 -2.12
C LEU A 27 51.41 -8.41 -1.19
N LEU A 28 51.75 -7.15 -0.91
CA LEU A 28 50.91 -6.23 -0.13
C LEU A 28 49.70 -5.73 -0.93
N LEU A 29 49.83 -5.46 -2.24
CA LEU A 29 48.67 -5.14 -3.08
C LEU A 29 47.72 -6.35 -3.22
N ALA A 30 48.26 -7.55 -3.42
CA ALA A 30 47.46 -8.77 -3.53
C ALA A 30 46.68 -9.07 -2.24
N SER A 31 47.28 -8.85 -1.06
CA SER A 31 46.59 -9.06 0.21
C SER A 31 45.50 -8.02 0.49
N VAL A 32 45.69 -6.76 0.08
CA VAL A 32 44.67 -5.71 0.18
C VAL A 32 43.48 -5.99 -0.75
N ILE A 33 43.72 -6.44 -1.98
CA ILE A 33 42.65 -6.79 -2.92
C ILE A 33 41.88 -8.02 -2.42
N ALA A 34 42.57 -9.04 -1.89
CA ALA A 34 41.92 -10.21 -1.32
C ALA A 34 41.06 -9.88 -0.08
N ALA A 35 41.55 -8.98 0.79
CA ALA A 35 40.79 -8.51 1.95
C ALA A 35 39.53 -7.73 1.53
N LEU A 36 39.63 -6.87 0.51
CA LEU A 36 38.50 -6.11 -0.01
C LEU A 36 37.46 -7.04 -0.67
N ALA A 37 37.90 -8.04 -1.42
CA ALA A 37 37.01 -9.04 -2.02
C ALA A 37 36.26 -9.87 -0.96
N LEU A 38 36.92 -10.23 0.14
CA LEU A 38 36.29 -10.93 1.28
C LEU A 38 35.26 -10.07 2.01
N LEU A 39 35.53 -8.76 2.17
CA LEU A 39 34.56 -7.82 2.76
C LEU A 39 33.34 -7.62 1.88
N ILE A 40 33.53 -7.53 0.55
CA ILE A 40 32.43 -7.42 -0.41
C ILE A 40 31.60 -8.71 -0.43
N ALA A 41 32.24 -9.88 -0.48
CA ALA A 41 31.55 -11.18 -0.44
C ALA A 41 30.79 -11.38 0.87
N GLY A 42 31.38 -10.99 2.01
CA GLY A 42 30.73 -11.01 3.32
C GLY A 42 29.53 -10.06 3.39
N GLY A 43 29.64 -8.86 2.80
CA GLY A 43 28.55 -7.89 2.69
C GLY A 43 27.39 -8.37 1.83
N ILE A 44 27.68 -8.99 0.68
CA ILE A 44 26.67 -9.58 -0.21
C ILE A 44 25.94 -10.72 0.52
N LEU A 45 26.67 -11.63 1.18
CA LEU A 45 26.06 -12.72 1.95
C LEU A 45 25.25 -12.23 3.16
N PHE A 46 25.65 -11.11 3.79
CA PHE A 46 24.91 -10.50 4.89
C PHE A 46 23.61 -9.83 4.41
N ILE A 47 23.64 -9.15 3.26
CA ILE A 47 22.45 -8.56 2.64
C ILE A 47 21.48 -9.65 2.19
N SER A 48 21.97 -10.74 1.57
CA SER A 48 21.14 -11.87 1.15
C SER A 48 20.56 -12.69 2.31
N ARG A 49 21.10 -12.57 3.53
CA ARG A 49 20.54 -13.19 4.75
C ARG A 49 19.49 -12.35 5.46
N LYS A 50 19.35 -11.05 5.14
CA LYS A 50 18.22 -10.24 5.61
C LYS A 50 17.00 -10.63 4.80
N GLY A 51 16.30 -11.62 5.35
CA GLY A 51 15.26 -12.39 4.69
C GLY A 51 14.19 -11.57 3.99
N GLU A 52 13.72 -12.16 2.90
CA GLU A 52 12.35 -11.97 2.42
C GLU A 52 11.39 -12.33 3.56
N LYS A 53 11.04 -11.33 4.36
CA LYS A 53 9.70 -11.29 4.94
C LYS A 53 8.77 -11.02 3.77
N THR A 54 8.33 -12.09 3.11
CA THR A 54 7.18 -12.08 2.22
C THR A 54 6.00 -11.59 3.05
N LEU A 55 5.78 -10.28 3.02
CA LEU A 55 4.59 -9.65 3.55
C LEU A 55 3.45 -10.14 2.66
N GLN A 56 2.70 -11.14 3.14
CA GLN A 56 1.41 -11.47 2.57
C GLN A 56 0.46 -10.28 2.82
N VAL A 57 0.43 -9.35 1.88
CA VAL A 57 -0.50 -8.19 1.85
C VAL A 57 -1.51 -8.35 0.71
N ALA A 58 -1.68 -9.55 0.18
CA ALA A 58 -2.60 -9.84 -0.90
C ALA A 58 -3.65 -10.87 -0.47
N ASP A 59 -4.41 -10.56 0.58
CA ASP A 59 -5.74 -11.17 0.80
C ASP A 59 -6.68 -10.37 1.75
N SER A 60 -6.19 -9.28 2.35
CA SER A 60 -6.91 -8.54 3.40
C SER A 60 -8.01 -7.57 2.91
N LEU A 61 -8.36 -7.58 1.62
CA LEU A 61 -9.48 -6.78 1.09
C LEU A 61 -10.82 -7.49 1.19
N SER A 62 -10.81 -8.78 1.52
CA SER A 62 -12.02 -9.55 1.79
C SER A 62 -12.53 -9.19 3.18
N PRO A 63 -13.79 -8.77 3.32
CA PRO A 63 -14.37 -8.54 4.64
C PRO A 63 -14.34 -9.83 5.45
N ASP A 64 -14.05 -9.74 6.75
CA ASP A 64 -14.28 -10.86 7.67
C ASP A 64 -15.79 -10.91 7.95
N PHE A 65 -16.42 -11.98 7.46
CA PHE A 65 -17.86 -12.21 7.56
C PHE A 65 -18.14 -13.15 8.73
N SER A 66 -18.74 -12.61 9.78
CA SER A 66 -19.52 -13.39 10.73
C SER A 66 -20.98 -13.47 10.25
N ALA A 67 -21.75 -14.44 10.75
CA ALA A 67 -23.18 -14.54 10.44
C ALA A 67 -23.96 -13.25 10.76
N THR A 68 -23.44 -12.40 11.65
CA THR A 68 -24.12 -11.18 12.13
C THR A 68 -23.44 -9.88 11.72
N THR A 69 -22.15 -9.89 11.33
CA THR A 69 -21.39 -8.66 11.07
C THR A 69 -20.43 -8.81 9.90
N VAL A 70 -20.16 -7.67 9.26
CA VAL A 70 -19.13 -7.50 8.25
C VAL A 70 -18.11 -6.52 8.81
N THR A 71 -16.82 -6.87 8.73
CA THR A 71 -15.76 -6.00 9.26
C THR A 71 -14.69 -5.65 8.24
N TYR A 72 -14.15 -4.44 8.37
CA TYR A 72 -13.08 -3.88 7.54
C TYR A 72 -12.02 -3.24 8.43
N PRO A 73 -10.71 -3.47 8.20
CA PRO A 73 -9.66 -2.71 8.89
C PRO A 73 -9.80 -1.21 8.60
N VAL A 74 -9.67 -0.34 9.60
CA VAL A 74 -9.78 1.12 9.38
C VAL A 74 -8.70 1.66 8.45
N GLU A 75 -7.55 0.98 8.42
CA GLU A 75 -6.34 1.37 7.68
C GLU A 75 -6.59 1.48 6.18
N ILE A 76 -7.54 0.70 5.64
CA ILE A 76 -7.84 0.71 4.19
C ILE A 76 -8.54 2.00 3.73
N PHE A 77 -9.00 2.83 4.67
CA PHE A 77 -9.70 4.09 4.45
C PHE A 77 -8.85 5.32 4.78
N GLU A 78 -7.60 5.16 5.24
CA GLU A 78 -6.73 6.26 5.66
C GLU A 78 -6.35 7.19 4.50
N ASP A 79 -6.43 6.71 3.26
CA ASP A 79 -6.22 7.52 2.05
C ASP A 79 -7.40 8.44 1.72
N GLY A 80 -8.50 8.38 2.49
CA GLY A 80 -9.72 9.16 2.28
C GLY A 80 -10.52 8.72 1.05
N GLN A 81 -10.09 7.66 0.36
CA GLN A 81 -10.73 7.19 -0.86
C GLN A 81 -11.90 6.26 -0.54
N ALA A 82 -13.05 6.52 -1.15
CA ALA A 82 -14.23 5.69 -1.02
C ALA A 82 -13.98 4.29 -1.60
N ARG A 83 -14.30 3.29 -0.81
CA ARG A 83 -14.33 1.88 -1.22
C ARG A 83 -15.78 1.46 -1.37
N HIS A 84 -16.11 0.83 -2.48
CA HIS A 84 -17.44 0.29 -2.74
C HIS A 84 -17.46 -1.21 -2.46
N PHE A 85 -18.46 -1.65 -1.71
CA PHE A 85 -18.67 -3.02 -1.30
C PHE A 85 -20.05 -3.50 -1.74
N GLN A 86 -20.23 -4.82 -1.72
CA GLN A 86 -21.53 -5.44 -1.95
C GLN A 86 -21.76 -6.57 -0.95
N TYR A 87 -22.99 -6.66 -0.48
CA TYR A 87 -23.49 -7.81 0.27
C TYR A 87 -24.56 -8.52 -0.58
N ARG A 88 -24.40 -9.82 -0.80
CA ARG A 88 -25.42 -10.63 -1.48
C ARG A 88 -26.40 -11.14 -0.43
N ALA A 89 -27.63 -10.65 -0.48
CA ALA A 89 -28.72 -11.18 0.33
C ALA A 89 -29.08 -12.60 -0.12
N GLY A 90 -29.77 -13.36 0.76
CA GLY A 90 -30.12 -14.76 0.50
C GLY A 90 -31.03 -15.00 -0.72
N ASP A 91 -31.69 -13.95 -1.22
CA ASP A 91 -32.49 -13.96 -2.44
C ASP A 91 -31.72 -13.50 -3.70
N GLY A 92 -30.40 -13.33 -3.59
CA GLY A 92 -29.52 -12.98 -4.69
C GLY A 92 -29.39 -11.47 -4.95
N ILE A 93 -30.14 -10.61 -4.26
CA ILE A 93 -30.05 -9.15 -4.43
C ILE A 93 -28.71 -8.66 -3.86
N ALA A 94 -27.95 -7.94 -4.70
CA ALA A 94 -26.70 -7.32 -4.32
C ALA A 94 -26.95 -5.92 -3.75
N ILE A 95 -26.80 -5.79 -2.43
CA ILE A 95 -26.91 -4.52 -1.71
C ILE A 95 -25.54 -3.84 -1.74
N LYS A 96 -25.46 -2.67 -2.38
CA LYS A 96 -24.21 -1.94 -2.57
C LYS A 96 -24.10 -0.80 -1.58
N TYR A 97 -22.90 -0.58 -1.04
CA TYR A 97 -22.62 0.50 -0.12
C TYR A 97 -21.17 0.96 -0.31
N PHE A 98 -20.86 2.16 0.18
CA PHE A 98 -19.51 2.66 0.19
C PHE A 98 -19.10 3.13 1.58
N ILE A 99 -17.81 3.08 1.84
CA ILE A 99 -17.18 3.53 3.08
C ILE A 99 -15.98 4.41 2.72
N LEU A 100 -15.80 5.52 3.44
CA LEU A 100 -14.66 6.41 3.31
C LEU A 100 -14.32 7.06 4.65
N LYS A 101 -13.08 7.52 4.81
CA LYS A 101 -12.73 8.51 5.82
C LYS A 101 -12.98 9.91 5.24
N SER A 102 -13.91 10.66 5.81
CA SER A 102 -14.24 12.01 5.36
C SER A 102 -13.17 13.03 5.75
N SER A 103 -13.27 14.24 5.22
CA SER A 103 -12.32 15.34 5.47
C SER A 103 -12.22 15.78 6.93
N ASP A 104 -13.23 15.47 7.75
CA ASP A 104 -13.25 15.63 9.21
C ASP A 104 -12.56 14.49 9.98
N GLY A 105 -11.97 13.51 9.28
CA GLY A 105 -11.27 12.37 9.86
C GLY A 105 -12.17 11.22 10.33
N LEU A 106 -13.48 11.31 10.13
CA LEU A 106 -14.43 10.28 10.56
C LEU A 106 -14.71 9.25 9.47
N ILE A 107 -14.88 7.99 9.86
CA ILE A 107 -15.34 6.95 8.94
C ILE A 107 -16.84 7.11 8.70
N ARG A 108 -17.22 7.25 7.44
CA ARG A 108 -18.60 7.36 6.95
C ARG A 108 -18.96 6.12 6.15
N ALA A 109 -20.21 5.70 6.27
CA ALA A 109 -20.77 4.59 5.50
C ALA A 109 -22.18 4.99 5.02
N ALA A 110 -22.48 4.67 3.76
CA ALA A 110 -23.78 4.92 3.17
C ALA A 110 -24.07 3.87 2.09
N PHE A 111 -25.34 3.60 1.82
CA PHE A 111 -25.73 2.84 0.65
C PHE A 111 -25.32 3.56 -0.62
N ASP A 112 -25.02 2.79 -1.66
CA ASP A 112 -24.70 3.31 -2.99
C ASP A 112 -25.99 3.70 -3.75
N ALA A 113 -26.87 4.43 -3.06
CA ALA A 113 -28.22 4.81 -3.46
C ALA A 113 -28.75 6.01 -2.63
N CYS A 114 -29.85 6.61 -3.06
CA CYS A 114 -30.63 7.59 -2.29
C CYS A 114 -32.11 7.46 -2.61
N ASP A 115 -32.97 8.09 -1.81
CA ASP A 115 -34.44 8.01 -1.93
C ASP A 115 -34.97 8.42 -3.30
N VAL A 116 -34.27 9.34 -3.97
CA VAL A 116 -34.71 9.90 -5.24
C VAL A 116 -34.16 9.14 -6.45
N CYS A 117 -32.85 8.85 -6.48
CA CYS A 117 -32.18 8.36 -7.69
C CYS A 117 -31.95 6.84 -7.71
N TRP A 118 -32.27 6.09 -6.66
CA TRP A 118 -31.96 4.66 -6.56
C TRP A 118 -32.50 3.84 -7.74
N ARG A 119 -33.66 4.23 -8.30
CA ARG A 119 -34.28 3.55 -9.46
C ARG A 119 -33.41 3.59 -10.72
N ALA A 120 -32.42 4.48 -10.82
CA ALA A 120 -31.46 4.46 -11.93
C ALA A 120 -30.38 3.38 -11.75
N GLY A 121 -30.12 2.93 -10.51
CA GLY A 121 -29.11 1.91 -10.19
C GLY A 121 -27.66 2.32 -10.48
N LYS A 122 -27.40 3.63 -10.58
CA LYS A 122 -26.08 4.16 -10.95
C LYS A 122 -25.16 4.44 -9.76
N GLY A 123 -25.70 4.64 -8.56
CA GLY A 123 -24.91 4.91 -7.36
C GLY A 123 -24.06 6.18 -7.44
N TYR A 124 -22.90 6.15 -6.78
CA TYR A 124 -22.02 7.27 -6.53
C TYR A 124 -20.58 7.01 -7.01
N TYR A 125 -19.82 8.09 -7.09
CA TYR A 125 -18.36 8.07 -7.20
C TYR A 125 -17.78 9.21 -6.39
N GLN A 126 -16.52 9.10 -6.00
CA GLN A 126 -15.82 10.18 -5.33
C GLN A 126 -15.11 11.10 -6.34
N ALA A 127 -15.19 12.41 -6.11
CA ALA A 127 -14.47 13.44 -6.85
C ALA A 127 -13.92 14.50 -5.89
N GLY A 128 -12.67 14.33 -5.47
CA GLY A 128 -12.09 15.09 -4.36
C GLY A 128 -12.82 14.80 -3.05
N ASP A 129 -13.19 15.84 -2.31
CA ASP A 129 -13.92 15.71 -1.04
C ASP A 129 -15.44 15.48 -1.20
N PHE A 130 -15.89 15.11 -2.40
CA PHE A 130 -17.32 14.97 -2.68
C PHE A 130 -17.66 13.56 -3.13
N MET A 131 -18.75 13.02 -2.59
CA MET A 131 -19.49 11.93 -3.21
C MET A 131 -20.46 12.52 -4.23
N VAL A 132 -20.45 12.02 -5.46
CA VAL A 132 -21.22 12.56 -6.58
C VAL A 132 -22.15 11.49 -7.11
N CYS A 133 -23.44 11.81 -7.20
CA CYS A 133 -24.43 10.88 -7.76
C CYS A 133 -24.20 10.72 -9.27
N ARG A 134 -24.02 9.48 -9.75
CA ARG A 134 -23.85 9.19 -11.18
C ARG A 134 -25.11 9.42 -12.01
N ASN A 135 -26.27 9.59 -11.36
CA ASN A 135 -27.52 9.85 -12.06
C ASN A 135 -27.77 11.35 -12.28
N CYS A 136 -27.76 12.15 -11.21
CA CYS A 136 -28.14 13.57 -11.28
C CYS A 136 -26.96 14.55 -11.15
N GLY A 137 -25.73 14.06 -10.94
CA GLY A 137 -24.52 14.88 -10.84
C GLY A 137 -24.40 15.71 -9.56
N ARG A 138 -25.38 15.64 -8.66
CA ARG A 138 -25.35 16.37 -7.39
C ARG A 138 -24.17 15.89 -6.52
N ARG A 139 -23.50 16.85 -5.90
CA ARG A 139 -22.28 16.67 -5.10
C ARG A 139 -22.61 16.79 -3.61
N PHE A 140 -22.06 15.89 -2.82
CA PHE A 140 -22.26 15.82 -1.37
C PHE A 140 -20.90 15.84 -0.70
N ALA A 141 -20.63 16.82 0.16
CA ALA A 141 -19.38 16.87 0.90
C ALA A 141 -19.24 15.60 1.76
N SER A 142 -18.04 15.02 1.80
CA SER A 142 -17.78 13.72 2.43
C SER A 142 -18.20 13.72 3.91
N PHE A 143 -17.93 14.81 4.64
CA PHE A 143 -18.25 14.94 6.06
C PHE A 143 -19.76 15.00 6.35
N LEU A 144 -20.59 15.26 5.35
CA LEU A 144 -22.06 15.22 5.47
C LEU A 144 -22.64 13.83 5.17
N VAL A 145 -21.84 12.90 4.63
CA VAL A 145 -22.28 11.52 4.43
C VAL A 145 -22.62 10.92 5.79
N ASN A 146 -23.79 10.26 5.89
CA ASN A 146 -24.36 9.70 7.12
C ASN A 146 -24.92 10.75 8.12
N GLU A 147 -24.59 12.03 7.98
CA GLU A 147 -25.11 13.13 8.83
C GLU A 147 -26.37 13.77 8.26
N VAL A 148 -26.37 14.07 6.95
CA VAL A 148 -27.53 14.63 6.26
C VAL A 148 -28.21 13.52 5.48
N GLN A 149 -29.48 13.29 5.80
CA GLN A 149 -30.25 12.15 5.32
C GLN A 149 -31.48 12.62 4.55
N GLY A 150 -32.07 11.71 3.76
CA GLY A 150 -33.27 11.99 3.00
C GLY A 150 -33.02 12.59 1.62
N GLY A 151 -33.95 12.33 0.71
CA GLY A 151 -34.00 12.93 -0.62
C GLY A 151 -32.83 12.47 -1.51
N CYS A 152 -32.05 13.42 -2.02
CA CYS A 152 -30.94 13.09 -2.91
C CYS A 152 -29.64 12.70 -2.18
N ASN A 153 -29.55 12.83 -0.85
CA ASN A 153 -28.34 12.48 -0.10
C ASN A 153 -28.11 10.96 -0.12
N PRO A 154 -26.85 10.48 -0.11
CA PRO A 154 -26.58 9.05 0.07
C PRO A 154 -27.31 8.51 1.30
N ALA A 155 -28.07 7.43 1.14
CA ALA A 155 -28.85 6.87 2.24
C ALA A 155 -27.90 6.30 3.31
N PRO A 156 -28.11 6.63 4.60
CA PRO A 156 -27.15 6.32 5.67
C PRO A 156 -27.02 4.81 5.88
N LEU A 157 -25.81 4.36 6.24
CA LEU A 157 -25.57 3.00 6.71
C LEU A 157 -24.91 3.06 8.10
N ASN A 158 -25.52 2.39 9.07
CA ASN A 158 -25.02 2.33 10.42
C ASN A 158 -23.68 1.58 10.49
N ARG A 159 -22.74 2.14 11.25
CA ARG A 159 -21.40 1.57 11.46
C ARG A 159 -20.84 1.94 12.82
N LYS A 160 -20.00 1.07 13.38
CA LYS A 160 -19.20 1.31 14.59
C LYS A 160 -17.73 1.11 14.30
N ILE A 161 -16.87 1.74 15.10
CA ILE A 161 -15.44 1.43 15.13
C ILE A 161 -15.18 0.64 16.40
N VAL A 162 -14.65 -0.58 16.26
CA VAL A 162 -14.32 -1.48 17.37
C VAL A 162 -12.96 -2.10 17.06
N ASP A 163 -12.00 -1.96 17.96
CA ASP A 163 -10.66 -2.57 17.85
C ASP A 163 -9.97 -2.35 16.49
N GLY A 164 -9.99 -1.11 15.99
CA GLY A 164 -9.38 -0.76 14.70
C GLY A 164 -10.15 -1.30 13.49
N LYS A 165 -11.40 -1.74 13.65
CA LYS A 165 -12.23 -2.21 12.55
C LYS A 165 -13.51 -1.40 12.43
N VAL A 166 -13.90 -1.12 11.19
CA VAL A 166 -15.27 -0.71 10.84
C VAL A 166 -16.15 -1.95 10.92
N VAL A 167 -17.13 -1.93 11.81
CA VAL A 167 -18.08 -3.01 12.03
C VAL A 167 -19.46 -2.55 11.57
N ILE A 168 -20.04 -3.30 10.63
CA ILE A 168 -21.39 -3.08 10.10
C ILE A 168 -22.19 -4.34 10.37
N ARG A 169 -23.39 -4.19 10.94
CA ARG A 169 -24.26 -5.35 11.19
C ARG A 169 -24.94 -5.77 9.90
N VAL A 170 -25.09 -7.07 9.68
CA VAL A 170 -25.67 -7.61 8.45
C VAL A 170 -27.12 -7.16 8.28
N GLU A 171 -27.87 -7.04 9.37
CA GLU A 171 -29.23 -6.50 9.38
C GLU A 171 -29.29 -5.04 8.93
N ASP A 172 -28.35 -4.19 9.35
CA ASP A 172 -28.28 -2.79 8.92
C ASP A 172 -28.07 -2.72 7.40
N ILE A 173 -27.25 -3.60 6.83
CA ILE A 173 -27.07 -3.69 5.37
C ILE A 173 -28.39 -4.11 4.71
N ARG A 174 -29.10 -5.11 5.28
CA ARG A 174 -30.34 -5.65 4.71
C ARG A 174 -31.50 -4.66 4.72
N GLU A 175 -31.54 -3.68 5.62
CA GLU A 175 -32.54 -2.60 5.63
C GLU A 175 -32.51 -1.77 4.33
N GLY A 176 -31.34 -1.63 3.70
CA GLY A 176 -31.19 -0.91 2.43
C GLY A 176 -31.63 -1.69 1.20
N LYS A 177 -32.06 -2.95 1.34
CA LYS A 177 -32.43 -3.84 0.21
C LYS A 177 -33.40 -3.20 -0.78
N GLN A 178 -34.36 -2.42 -0.29
CA GLN A 178 -35.35 -1.72 -1.11
C GLN A 178 -34.73 -0.82 -2.20
N TYR A 179 -33.54 -0.27 -1.98
CA TYR A 179 -32.84 0.55 -2.98
C TYR A 179 -32.22 -0.26 -4.13
N PHE A 180 -32.18 -1.59 -4.01
CA PHE A 180 -31.50 -2.50 -4.96
C PHE A 180 -32.45 -3.53 -5.57
N GLU A 181 -33.73 -3.52 -5.18
CA GLU A 181 -34.76 -4.39 -5.74
C GLU A 181 -35.37 -3.77 -7.01
N PHE A 182 -34.67 -3.93 -8.13
CA PHE A 182 -35.03 -3.28 -9.40
C PHE A 182 -36.13 -3.97 -10.18
N SER A 183 -36.51 -5.20 -9.82
CA SER A 183 -37.66 -5.92 -10.41
C SER A 183 -38.99 -5.20 -10.20
N ARG A 184 -39.05 -4.28 -9.22
CA ARG A 184 -40.24 -3.46 -8.93
C ARG A 184 -40.26 -2.11 -9.68
N ARG A 185 -39.38 -1.91 -10.67
CA ARG A 185 -39.38 -0.71 -11.52
C ARG A 185 -40.55 -0.80 -12.52
N SER A 186 -41.75 -0.45 -12.08
CA SER A 186 -42.88 -0.09 -12.96
C SER A 186 -42.63 1.24 -13.64
#